data_AF-A0AAV4HEU6-F1
#
_entry.id   AF-A0AAV4HEU6-F1
#
_cell.length_a   1.000
_cell.length_b   1.000
_cell.length_c   1.000
_cell.angle_alpha   90.00
_cell.angle_beta   90.00
_cell.angle_gamma   90.00
#
_symmetry.space_group_name_H-M   'P 1'
#
loop_
_entity.id
_entity.type
_entity.pdbx_description
1 polymer ?
#
loop_
_entity_poly.entity_id
_entity_poly.type
_entity_poly.pdbx_seq_one_letter_code
_entity_poly.pdbx_strand_id
1 'polypeptide(L)'
;MLIPKLLWPLLVYDICCSTVESIEAKINKYTRKWLGVPPGLSDVAMYCRKAKLKLPMKSILEEYKCGKVRLVTMLEESDDPVVKTVQPSIKTGRKWKVAEAIDEAKERLRLKEVIGQTQTDRKGLVSSSVKWWSKTEGKEKRDMVIDESHKLSLVTVFCDTSVY
;
A
#
# COMPACT_ATOMS: atom_id res chain seq x y z
N MET A 1 -15.01 11.27 3.47
CA MET A 1 -15.53 9.90 3.70
C MET A 1 -16.11 9.28 2.40
N LEU A 2 -15.36 9.26 1.29
CA LEU A 2 -15.82 8.65 0.04
C LEU A 2 -14.99 7.41 -0.36
N ILE A 3 -13.71 7.40 0.03
CA ILE A 3 -12.73 6.36 -0.32
C ILE A 3 -13.18 4.94 0.07
N PRO A 4 -13.73 4.67 1.27
CA PRO A 4 -14.14 3.31 1.63
C PRO A 4 -15.24 2.74 0.72
N LYS A 5 -16.13 3.60 0.19
CA LYS A 5 -17.20 3.17 -0.73
C LYS A 5 -16.67 2.83 -2.12
N LEU A 6 -15.60 3.50 -2.55
CA LEU A 6 -14.94 3.24 -3.83
C LEU A 6 -13.99 2.03 -3.76
N LEU A 7 -13.53 1.66 -2.56
CA LEU A 7 -12.55 0.59 -2.41
C LEU A 7 -13.11 -0.78 -2.81
N TRP A 8 -14.36 -1.06 -2.45
CA TRP A 8 -14.98 -2.36 -2.73
C TRP A 8 -15.09 -2.69 -4.22
N PRO A 9 -15.63 -1.81 -5.10
CA PRO A 9 -15.64 -2.11 -6.53
C PRO A 9 -14.22 -2.22 -7.10
N LEU A 10 -13.26 -1.42 -6.63
CA LEU A 10 -11.86 -1.52 -7.07
C LEU A 10 -11.21 -2.85 -6.67
N LEU A 11 -11.64 -3.42 -5.54
CA LEU A 11 -11.15 -4.69 -5.01
C LEU A 11 -11.73 -5.88 -5.80
N VAL A 12 -13.05 -5.86 -6.04
CA VAL A 12 -13.78 -6.97 -6.69
C VAL A 12 -13.47 -7.09 -8.19
N TYR A 13 -13.36 -5.98 -8.91
CA TYR A 13 -13.14 -6.00 -10.35
C TYR A 13 -11.64 -6.11 -10.72
N ASP A 14 -11.36 -6.79 -11.83
CA ASP A 14 -10.03 -6.80 -12.46
C ASP A 14 -9.81 -5.49 -13.22
N ILE A 15 -9.29 -4.49 -12.51
CA ILE A 15 -8.98 -3.16 -13.05
C ILE A 15 -7.47 -3.02 -13.21
N CYS A 16 -7.02 -2.47 -14.33
CA CYS A 16 -5.60 -2.16 -14.52
C CYS A 16 -5.14 -1.01 -13.61
N CYS A 17 -3.91 -1.10 -13.08
CA CYS A 17 -3.33 -0.04 -12.25
C CYS A 17 -3.31 1.34 -12.95
N SER A 18 -3.08 1.38 -14.27
CA SER A 18 -3.10 2.60 -15.08
C SER A 18 -4.47 3.31 -15.08
N THR A 19 -5.56 2.56 -15.00
CA THR A 19 -6.91 3.13 -14.93
C THR A 19 -7.12 3.85 -13.61
N VAL A 20 -6.65 3.24 -12.51
CA VAL A 20 -6.72 3.83 -11.17
C VAL A 20 -5.88 5.11 -11.08
N GLU A 21 -4.69 5.11 -11.67
CA GLU A 21 -3.84 6.31 -11.79
C GLU A 21 -4.56 7.46 -12.50
N SER A 22 -5.26 7.17 -13.60
CA SER A 22 -6.01 8.19 -14.35
C SER A 22 -7.16 8.79 -13.54
N ILE A 23 -7.81 7.97 -12.69
CA ILE A 23 -8.88 8.41 -11.79
C ILE A 23 -8.30 9.34 -10.72
N GLU A 24 -7.19 8.93 -10.11
CA GLU A 24 -6.49 9.72 -9.11
C GLU A 24 -5.98 11.05 -9.67
N ALA A 25 -5.38 11.05 -10.86
CA ALA A 25 -4.92 12.27 -11.52
C ALA A 25 -6.07 13.27 -11.76
N LYS A 26 -7.26 12.79 -12.14
CA LYS A 26 -8.45 13.64 -12.28
C LYS A 26 -8.87 14.23 -10.92
N ILE A 27 -8.93 13.41 -9.89
CA ILE A 27 -9.27 13.85 -8.53
C ILE A 27 -8.27 14.90 -8.06
N ASN A 28 -6.97 14.67 -8.25
CA ASN A 28 -5.91 15.58 -7.84
C ASN A 28 -6.00 16.93 -8.56
N LYS A 29 -6.36 16.92 -9.85
CA LYS A 29 -6.59 18.16 -10.60
C LYS A 29 -7.73 18.99 -9.99
N TYR A 30 -8.84 18.36 -9.62
CA TYR A 30 -9.96 19.07 -9.00
C TYR A 30 -9.66 19.49 -7.57
N THR A 31 -9.00 18.64 -6.78
CA THR A 31 -8.66 18.97 -5.38
C THR A 31 -7.65 20.11 -5.31
N ARG A 32 -6.62 20.14 -6.18
CA ARG A 32 -5.68 21.27 -6.24
C ARG A 32 -6.35 22.58 -6.62
N LYS A 33 -7.25 22.56 -7.61
CA LYS A 33 -8.06 23.72 -7.98
C LYS A 33 -8.94 24.20 -6.83
N TRP A 34 -9.55 23.26 -6.10
CA TRP A 34 -10.42 23.56 -4.97
C TRP A 34 -9.65 24.12 -3.77
N LEU A 35 -8.44 23.60 -3.50
CA LEU A 35 -7.56 24.05 -2.42
C LEU A 35 -6.75 25.31 -2.77
N GLY A 36 -6.78 25.78 -4.03
CA GLY A 36 -5.96 26.91 -4.48
C GLY A 36 -4.46 26.63 -4.51
N VAL A 37 -4.07 25.35 -4.59
CA VAL A 37 -2.67 24.91 -4.55
C VAL A 37 -2.03 25.06 -5.93
N PRO A 38 -0.74 25.49 -6.02
CA PRO A 38 -0.07 25.61 -7.31
C PRO A 38 -0.04 24.27 -8.07
N PRO A 39 -0.15 24.30 -9.41
CA PRO A 39 -0.14 23.08 -10.22
C PRO A 39 1.18 22.29 -10.13
N GLY A 40 2.28 22.95 -9.73
CA GLY A 40 3.58 22.32 -9.53
C GLY A 40 3.77 21.59 -8.19
N LEU A 41 2.77 21.58 -7.29
CA LEU A 41 2.86 20.75 -6.09
C LEU A 41 2.89 19.26 -6.48
N SER A 42 3.79 18.48 -5.91
CA SER A 42 3.84 17.03 -6.13
C SER A 42 2.65 16.33 -5.47
N ASP A 43 2.18 15.22 -6.07
CA ASP A 43 1.14 14.38 -5.47
C ASP A 43 1.59 13.81 -4.11
N VAL A 44 2.89 13.50 -3.99
CA VAL A 44 3.52 13.08 -2.72
C VAL A 44 3.27 14.10 -1.62
N ALA A 45 3.49 15.40 -1.89
CA ALA A 45 3.29 16.44 -0.89
C ALA A 45 1.82 16.56 -0.45
N MET A 46 0.87 16.17 -1.31
CA MET A 46 -0.57 16.19 -1.00
C MET A 46 -0.98 15.04 -0.06
N TYR A 47 -0.36 13.86 -0.20
CA TYR A 47 -0.70 12.66 0.59
C TYR A 47 0.26 12.37 1.75
N CYS A 48 1.37 13.10 1.83
CA CYS A 48 2.38 12.86 2.86
C CYS A 48 1.85 13.17 4.27
N ARG A 49 1.88 12.17 5.15
CA ARG A 49 1.53 12.34 6.57
C ARG A 49 2.65 12.93 7.42
N LYS A 50 3.87 12.96 6.90
CA LYS A 50 5.07 13.47 7.59
C LYS A 50 5.41 14.93 7.20
N ALA A 51 4.76 15.47 6.16
CA ALA A 51 4.97 16.84 5.75
C ALA A 51 4.42 17.82 6.81
N LYS A 52 4.88 19.08 6.74
CA LYS A 52 4.34 20.18 7.59
C LYS A 52 2.85 20.39 7.32
N LEU A 53 2.44 20.29 6.05
CA LEU A 53 1.04 20.31 5.64
C LEU A 53 0.50 18.88 5.67
N LYS A 54 -0.29 18.54 6.69
CA LYS A 54 -0.93 17.23 6.82
C LYS A 54 -2.38 17.34 6.36
N LEU A 55 -2.65 16.97 5.12
CA LEU A 55 -4.02 16.89 4.62
C LEU A 55 -4.64 15.54 5.02
N PRO A 56 -5.92 15.49 5.44
CA PRO A 56 -6.62 14.26 5.75
C PRO A 56 -7.08 13.54 4.47
N MET A 57 -6.18 13.41 3.49
CA MET A 57 -6.42 12.77 2.20
C MET A 57 -5.55 11.53 2.08
N LYS A 58 -6.10 10.48 1.50
CA LYS A 58 -5.37 9.26 1.18
C LYS A 58 -5.34 9.07 -0.33
N SER A 59 -4.24 8.56 -0.86
CA SER A 59 -4.15 8.18 -2.26
C SER A 59 -5.06 6.98 -2.53
N ILE A 60 -5.77 7.03 -3.67
CA ILE A 60 -6.64 5.93 -4.10
C ILE A 60 -5.78 4.77 -4.61
N LEU A 61 -4.67 5.06 -5.28
CA LEU A 61 -3.74 4.06 -5.77
C LEU A 61 -3.05 3.30 -4.64
N GLU A 62 -2.66 3.97 -3.55
CA GLU A 62 -2.11 3.31 -2.36
C GLU A 62 -3.11 2.30 -1.79
N GLU A 63 -4.35 2.75 -1.54
CA GLU A 63 -5.42 1.93 -1.00
C GLU A 63 -5.83 0.81 -1.96
N TYR A 64 -5.78 1.05 -3.27
CA TYR A 64 -5.99 0.04 -4.31
C TYR A 64 -4.94 -1.08 -4.26
N LYS A 65 -3.65 -0.72 -4.24
CA LYS A 65 -2.54 -1.68 -4.15
C LYS A 65 -2.64 -2.52 -2.88
N CYS A 66 -2.87 -1.87 -1.74
CA CYS A 66 -3.07 -2.54 -0.46
C CYS A 66 -4.30 -3.46 -0.48
N GLY A 67 -5.40 -3.03 -1.10
CA GLY A 67 -6.61 -3.83 -1.26
C GLY A 67 -6.37 -5.10 -2.08
N LYS A 68 -5.63 -5.01 -3.18
CA LYS A 68 -5.27 -6.18 -4.00
C LYS A 68 -4.32 -7.14 -3.29
N VAL A 69 -3.30 -6.62 -2.60
CA VAL A 69 -2.41 -7.42 -1.74
C VAL A 69 -3.21 -8.15 -0.66
N ARG A 70 -4.13 -7.44 0.01
CA ARG A 70 -5.03 -8.01 1.02
C ARG A 70 -5.92 -9.12 0.44
N LEU A 71 -6.43 -8.95 -0.78
CA LEU A 71 -7.24 -9.96 -1.45
C LEU A 71 -6.43 -11.24 -1.67
N VAL A 72 -5.27 -11.14 -2.32
CA VAL A 72 -4.42 -12.31 -2.63
C VAL A 72 -4.03 -13.05 -1.35
N THR A 73 -3.47 -12.33 -0.37
CA THR A 73 -3.06 -12.93 0.91
C THR A 73 -4.22 -13.57 1.67
N MET A 74 -5.44 -13.03 1.56
CA MET A 74 -6.63 -13.64 2.14
C MET A 74 -7.06 -14.92 1.41
N LEU A 75 -6.90 -14.99 0.10
CA LEU A 75 -7.21 -16.20 -0.66
C LEU A 75 -6.18 -17.31 -0.44
N GLU A 76 -4.89 -16.95 -0.33
CA GLU A 76 -3.81 -17.90 -0.02
C GLU A 76 -3.99 -18.58 1.36
N GLU A 77 -4.46 -17.81 2.34
CA GLU A 77 -4.69 -18.27 3.71
C GLU A 77 -6.15 -18.70 3.98
N SER A 78 -6.95 -18.92 2.93
CA SER A 78 -8.32 -19.39 3.11
C SER A 78 -8.36 -20.79 3.73
N ASP A 79 -9.30 -21.01 4.65
CA ASP A 79 -9.56 -22.33 5.24
C ASP A 79 -10.20 -23.30 4.26
N ASP A 80 -10.84 -22.79 3.20
CA ASP A 80 -11.47 -23.60 2.16
C ASP A 80 -10.40 -24.22 1.23
N PRO A 81 -10.27 -25.56 1.20
CA PRO A 81 -9.26 -26.21 0.38
C PRO A 81 -9.46 -25.97 -1.12
N VAL A 82 -10.70 -25.75 -1.59
CA VAL A 82 -11.00 -25.50 -3.00
C VAL A 82 -10.45 -24.14 -3.40
N VAL A 83 -10.74 -23.10 -2.61
CA VAL A 83 -10.25 -21.73 -2.84
C VAL A 83 -8.72 -21.68 -2.79
N LYS A 84 -8.13 -22.37 -1.82
CA LYS A 84 -6.68 -22.47 -1.65
C LYS A 84 -5.99 -23.21 -2.79
N THR A 85 -6.68 -24.16 -3.43
CA THR A 85 -6.14 -24.90 -4.59
C THR A 85 -6.25 -24.10 -5.88
N VAL A 86 -7.36 -23.40 -6.08
CA VAL A 86 -7.63 -22.66 -7.33
C VAL A 86 -6.80 -21.39 -7.45
N GLN A 87 -6.53 -20.68 -6.33
CA GLN A 87 -5.76 -19.42 -6.28
C GLN A 87 -5.96 -18.52 -7.52
N PRO A 88 -7.12 -17.84 -7.64
CA PRO A 88 -7.41 -17.07 -8.84
C PRO A 88 -6.37 -15.96 -9.04
N SER A 89 -5.80 -15.92 -10.24
CA SER A 89 -4.83 -14.89 -10.60
C SER A 89 -5.54 -13.54 -10.80
N ILE A 90 -5.24 -12.59 -9.94
CA ILE A 90 -5.78 -11.22 -10.06
C ILE A 90 -5.07 -10.51 -11.21
N LYS A 91 -5.85 -9.97 -12.15
CA LYS A 91 -5.30 -9.21 -13.28
C LYS A 91 -5.21 -7.73 -12.94
N THR A 92 -4.04 -7.27 -12.52
CA THR A 92 -3.76 -5.84 -12.23
C THR A 92 -3.14 -5.06 -13.39
N GLY A 93 -3.02 -5.69 -14.56
CA GLY A 93 -2.43 -5.12 -15.78
C GLY A 93 -0.92 -5.37 -15.90
N ARG A 94 -0.25 -4.68 -16.83
CA ARG A 94 1.19 -4.86 -17.12
C ARG A 94 2.11 -4.06 -16.19
N LYS A 95 1.67 -2.87 -15.76
CA LYS A 95 2.50 -1.91 -15.01
C LYS A 95 2.85 -2.38 -13.60
N TRP A 96 1.94 -3.12 -12.97
CA TRP A 96 2.12 -3.54 -11.58
C TRP A 96 1.52 -4.92 -11.38
N LYS A 97 2.28 -5.81 -10.75
CA LYS A 97 1.88 -7.18 -10.43
C LYS A 97 1.84 -7.36 -8.93
N VAL A 98 0.76 -7.98 -8.45
CA VAL A 98 0.51 -8.16 -7.01
C VAL A 98 1.50 -9.15 -6.39
N ALA A 99 1.80 -10.25 -7.08
CA ALA A 99 2.71 -11.29 -6.59
C ALA A 99 4.11 -10.72 -6.28
N GLU A 100 4.69 -9.98 -7.22
CA GLU A 100 6.00 -9.33 -7.06
C GLU A 100 6.00 -8.35 -5.87
N ALA A 101 4.91 -7.59 -5.69
CA ALA A 101 4.78 -6.67 -4.57
C ALA A 101 4.64 -7.38 -3.21
N ILE A 102 3.98 -8.55 -3.16
CA ILE A 102 3.87 -9.38 -1.96
C ILE A 102 5.25 -9.95 -1.62
N ASP A 103 5.99 -10.44 -2.60
CA ASP A 103 7.32 -11.00 -2.40
C ASP A 103 8.29 -9.92 -1.92
N GLU A 104 8.29 -8.73 -2.53
CA GLU A 104 9.08 -7.59 -2.06
C GLU A 104 8.72 -7.21 -0.60
N ALA A 105 7.43 -7.21 -0.25
CA ALA A 105 6.99 -6.94 1.12
C ALA A 105 7.48 -8.02 2.10
N LYS A 106 7.40 -9.31 1.73
CA LYS A 106 7.91 -10.44 2.52
C LYS A 106 9.43 -10.36 2.70
N GLU A 107 10.19 -10.05 1.66
CA GLU A 107 11.65 -9.88 1.74
C GLU A 107 12.02 -8.69 2.62
N ARG A 108 11.31 -7.57 2.52
CA ARG A 108 11.53 -6.42 3.41
C ARG A 108 11.26 -6.77 4.87
N LEU A 109 10.24 -7.58 5.14
CA LEU A 109 9.96 -8.09 6.49
C LEU A 109 11.11 -8.96 7.00
N ARG A 110 11.61 -9.90 6.19
CA ARG A 110 12.77 -10.73 6.53
C ARG A 110 14.01 -9.88 6.80
N LEU A 111 14.26 -8.89 5.95
CA LEU A 111 15.37 -7.96 6.14
C LEU A 111 15.26 -7.18 7.46
N LYS A 112 14.05 -6.75 7.84
CA LYS A 112 13.80 -6.12 9.15
C LYS A 112 14.05 -7.06 10.31
N GLU A 113 13.80 -8.35 10.16
CA GLU A 113 14.17 -9.33 11.20
C GLU A 113 15.67 -9.43 11.37
N VAL A 114 16.43 -9.46 10.27
CA VAL A 114 17.90 -9.55 10.28
C VAL A 114 18.55 -8.29 10.86
N ILE A 115 18.07 -7.11 10.44
CA ILE A 115 18.57 -5.82 10.95
C ILE A 115 18.22 -5.65 12.44
N GLY A 116 17.12 -6.26 12.88
CA GLY A 116 16.63 -6.15 14.24
C GLY A 116 15.86 -4.84 14.47
N GLN A 117 15.66 -4.51 15.75
CA GLN A 117 14.87 -3.34 16.14
C GLN A 117 15.63 -2.04 15.84
N THR A 118 15.23 -1.34 14.78
CA THR A 118 15.73 0.00 14.50
C THR A 118 14.99 1.05 15.32
N GLN A 119 15.71 2.03 15.85
CA GLN A 119 15.10 3.19 16.50
C GLN A 119 14.33 4.02 15.46
N THR A 120 13.01 4.09 15.59
CA THR A 120 12.14 4.84 14.67
C THR A 120 11.84 6.27 15.14
N ASP A 121 11.95 6.52 16.45
CA ASP A 121 11.63 7.80 17.10
C ASP A 121 12.68 8.14 18.18
N ARG A 122 12.57 9.33 18.79
CA ARG A 122 13.36 9.74 19.97
C ARG A 122 12.98 9.01 21.27
N LYS A 123 12.50 7.77 21.18
CA LYS A 123 12.03 6.97 22.33
C LYS A 123 13.14 6.12 22.97
N GLY A 124 14.37 6.18 22.43
CA GLY A 124 15.50 5.38 22.90
C GLY A 124 15.40 3.90 22.51
N LEU A 125 16.45 3.16 22.89
CA LEU A 125 16.49 1.69 22.78
C LEU A 125 15.54 1.11 23.86
N VAL A 126 14.79 0.04 23.56
CA VAL A 126 13.90 -0.69 24.50
C VAL A 126 12.46 -0.16 24.67
N SER A 127 11.99 0.83 23.90
CA SER A 127 10.63 1.36 24.12
C SER A 127 9.46 0.59 23.49
N SER A 128 9.70 -0.38 22.60
CA SER A 128 8.62 -1.10 21.89
C SER A 128 8.78 -2.61 21.87
N SER A 129 7.68 -3.34 22.09
CA SER A 129 7.60 -4.78 21.85
C SER A 129 7.64 -5.03 20.34
N VAL A 130 8.64 -5.79 19.89
CA VAL A 130 8.82 -6.10 18.48
C VAL A 130 8.08 -7.38 18.15
N LYS A 131 7.20 -7.29 17.16
CA LYS A 131 6.59 -8.47 16.52
C LYS A 131 7.49 -8.91 15.37
N TRP A 132 7.95 -10.15 15.45
CA TRP A 132 8.81 -10.77 14.45
C TRP A 132 7.96 -11.55 13.44
N TRP A 133 8.21 -11.32 12.16
CA TRP A 133 7.50 -11.95 11.05
C TRP A 133 7.48 -13.48 11.11
N SER A 134 8.62 -14.06 11.44
CA SER A 134 8.84 -15.49 11.63
C SER A 134 8.01 -16.09 12.77
N LYS A 135 7.69 -15.30 13.80
CA LYS A 135 6.96 -15.74 14.99
C LYS A 135 5.46 -15.42 14.94
N THR A 136 5.03 -14.62 13.98
CA THR A 136 3.61 -14.28 13.80
C THR A 136 2.92 -15.28 12.88
N GLU A 137 1.67 -15.61 13.20
CA GLU A 137 0.82 -16.51 12.42
C GLU A 137 -0.57 -15.91 12.13
N GLY A 138 -1.23 -16.44 11.11
CA GLY A 138 -2.59 -16.10 10.74
C GLY A 138 -2.80 -14.63 10.37
N LYS A 139 -3.83 -14.01 10.94
CA LYS A 139 -4.25 -12.64 10.59
C LYS A 139 -3.15 -11.59 10.86
N GLU A 140 -2.41 -11.72 11.96
CA GLU A 140 -1.35 -10.77 12.28
C GLU A 140 -0.25 -10.79 11.22
N LYS A 141 0.04 -11.97 10.69
CA LYS A 141 0.98 -12.18 9.60
C LYS A 141 0.49 -11.42 8.34
N ARG A 142 -0.77 -11.57 7.94
CA ARG A 142 -1.30 -10.77 6.82
C ARG A 142 -1.24 -9.27 7.06
N ASP A 143 -1.61 -8.82 8.25
CA ASP A 143 -1.64 -7.40 8.59
C ASP A 143 -0.25 -6.76 8.50
N MET A 144 0.83 -7.49 8.86
CA MET A 144 2.20 -7.00 8.69
C MET A 144 2.61 -6.87 7.21
N VAL A 145 2.22 -7.81 6.34
CA VAL A 145 2.48 -7.70 4.88
C VAL A 145 1.70 -6.55 4.27
N ILE A 146 0.44 -6.37 4.67
CA ILE A 146 -0.38 -5.26 4.20
C ILE A 146 0.22 -3.92 4.65
N ASP A 147 0.64 -3.79 5.90
CA ASP A 147 1.28 -2.56 6.40
C ASP A 147 2.61 -2.26 5.70
N GLU A 148 3.43 -3.28 5.42
CA GLU A 148 4.64 -3.07 4.61
C GLU A 148 4.35 -2.73 3.15
N SER A 149 3.33 -3.35 2.55
CA SER A 149 2.90 -2.98 1.19
C SER A 149 2.41 -1.53 1.13
N HIS A 150 1.71 -1.07 2.18
CA HIS A 150 1.31 0.32 2.33
C HIS A 150 2.53 1.25 2.44
N LYS A 151 3.58 0.87 3.18
CA LYS A 151 4.84 1.63 3.25
C LYS A 151 5.62 1.63 1.94
N LEU A 152 5.66 0.52 1.21
CA LEU A 152 6.32 0.41 -0.10
C LEU A 152 5.60 1.24 -1.16
N SER A 153 4.26 1.27 -1.11
CA SER A 153 3.46 2.10 -2.02
C SER A 153 3.75 3.59 -1.85
N LEU A 154 4.14 4.05 -0.66
CA LEU A 154 4.58 5.43 -0.41
C LEU A 154 6.00 5.73 -0.92
N VAL A 155 6.89 4.72 -0.92
CA VAL A 155 8.31 4.87 -1.31
C VAL A 155 8.47 4.81 -2.84
N THR A 156 7.67 4.00 -3.53
CA THR A 156 7.68 3.94 -5.00
C THR A 156 7.29 5.27 -5.64
N VAL A 157 6.34 6.01 -5.05
CA VAL A 157 6.02 7.38 -5.49
C VAL A 157 7.22 8.33 -5.29
N PHE A 158 8.13 8.06 -4.35
CA PHE A 158 9.33 8.86 -4.10
C PHE A 158 10.43 8.64 -5.17
N CYS A 159 10.59 7.41 -5.66
CA CYS A 159 11.59 7.08 -6.69
C CYS A 159 11.12 7.42 -8.11
N ASP A 160 9.83 7.22 -8.41
CA ASP A 160 9.28 7.51 -9.76
C ASP A 160 9.21 9.02 -10.05
N THR A 161 9.26 9.88 -9.03
CA THR A 161 9.33 11.35 -9.19
C THR A 161 10.74 11.90 -9.43
N SER A 162 11.79 11.06 -9.47
CA SER A 162 13.15 11.50 -9.83
C SER A 162 13.41 11.52 -11.35
N VAL A 163 12.39 11.26 -12.16
CA VAL A 163 12.46 11.34 -13.62
C VAL A 163 11.39 12.31 -14.13
N TYR A 164 11.44 13.57 -13.69
CA TYR A 164 10.98 14.77 -14.42
C TYR A 164 11.63 16.00 -13.81
#